data_AF-A0A8H4XW56-F1
#
_entry.id   AF-A0A8H4XW56-F1
#
_cell.length_a   1.000
_cell.length_b   1.000
_cell.length_c   1.000
_cell.angle_alpha   90.00
_cell.angle_beta   90.00
_cell.angle_gamma   90.00
#
_symmetry.space_group_name_H-M   'P 1'
#
loop_
_entity.id
_entity.type
_entity.pdbx_description
1 polymer ?
#
loop_
_entity_poly.entity_id
_entity_poly.type
_entity_poly.pdbx_seq_one_letter_code
_entity_poly.pdbx_strand_id
1 'polypeptide(L)'
;MGDWNNTRLYPTSGAYHGSDMHMVFGNSAAVSGIPTSEPQKELTTLIQRAWFAFLDNPSTGLSEFGWPMFDPNKKTLIRLGNDNKPEYELLYPFSYDAPCSNITLGSLG
;
A
#
# COMPACT_ATOMS: atom_id res chain seq x y z
N MET A 1 1.78 0.15 -2.82
CA MET A 1 2.50 0.71 -1.66
C MET A 1 3.66 1.54 -2.17
N GLY A 2 4.02 2.61 -1.47
CA GLY A 2 5.20 3.42 -1.81
C GLY A 2 6.52 2.67 -1.64
N ASP A 3 7.56 3.17 -2.28
CA ASP A 3 8.89 2.56 -2.36
C ASP A 3 9.92 3.39 -1.57
N TRP A 4 10.13 3.06 -0.31
CA TRP A 4 10.92 3.89 0.61
C TRP A 4 12.34 3.38 0.78
N ASN A 5 13.30 4.31 0.83
CA ASN A 5 14.73 3.98 0.93
C ASN A 5 15.03 3.07 2.13
N ASN A 6 14.43 3.33 3.29
CA ASN A 6 14.66 2.57 4.51
C ASN A 6 13.80 1.30 4.64
N THR A 7 13.01 0.96 3.61
CA THR A 7 12.27 -0.31 3.57
C THR A 7 12.82 -1.28 2.53
N ARG A 8 13.59 -0.81 1.53
CA ARG A 8 14.19 -1.63 0.46
C ARG A 8 15.16 -2.70 0.99
N LEU A 9 15.13 -3.89 0.39
CA LEU A 9 16.10 -4.98 0.63
C LEU A 9 17.46 -4.71 -0.05
N TYR A 10 17.41 -4.15 -1.25
CA TYR A 10 18.55 -3.71 -2.05
C TYR A 10 18.10 -2.59 -3.00
N PRO A 11 19.02 -1.84 -3.61
CA PRO A 11 18.67 -0.78 -4.56
C PRO A 11 17.77 -1.35 -5.67
N THR A 12 16.59 -0.75 -5.88
CA THR A 12 15.51 -1.17 -6.82
C THR A 12 14.54 -2.26 -6.38
N SER A 13 14.71 -2.88 -5.21
CA SER A 13 13.77 -3.91 -4.70
C SER A 13 12.32 -3.43 -4.53
N GLY A 14 12.09 -2.12 -4.42
CA GLY A 14 10.76 -1.54 -4.45
C GLY A 14 9.90 -1.88 -3.25
N ALA A 15 8.58 -1.81 -3.46
CA ALA A 15 7.58 -2.35 -2.54
C ALA A 15 7.46 -3.87 -2.75
N TYR A 16 8.20 -4.65 -1.95
CA TYR A 16 8.12 -6.11 -1.95
C TYR A 16 7.10 -6.63 -0.91
N HIS A 17 6.85 -7.94 -0.95
CA HIS A 17 5.96 -8.62 -0.01
C HIS A 17 6.35 -8.38 1.46
N GLY A 18 5.46 -7.74 2.22
CA GLY A 18 5.66 -7.43 3.64
C GLY A 18 6.30 -6.07 3.93
N SER A 19 6.73 -5.31 2.91
CA SER A 19 7.28 -3.96 3.09
C SER A 19 6.27 -2.96 3.69
N ASP A 20 4.98 -3.21 3.49
CA ASP A 20 3.85 -2.47 4.06
C ASP A 20 3.74 -2.59 5.59
N MET A 21 4.28 -3.67 6.16
CA MET A 21 4.23 -3.94 7.59
C MET A 21 4.96 -2.86 8.41
N HIS A 22 6.00 -2.25 7.82
CA HIS A 22 6.69 -1.11 8.42
C HIS A 22 5.80 0.11 8.63
N MET A 23 4.77 0.28 7.79
CA MET A 23 3.81 1.37 7.91
C MET A 23 2.78 1.10 9.00
N VAL A 24 2.39 -0.16 9.18
CA VAL A 24 1.46 -0.55 10.25
C VAL A 24 2.14 -0.36 11.61
N PHE A 25 3.37 -0.84 11.78
CA PHE A 25 4.09 -0.75 13.06
C PHE A 25 4.83 0.59 13.29
N GLY A 26 5.08 1.38 12.24
CA GLY A 26 5.82 2.64 12.34
C GLY A 26 7.28 2.46 12.80
N ASN A 27 7.90 1.31 12.48
CA ASN A 27 9.20 0.91 13.01
C ASN A 27 10.32 0.83 11.94
N SER A 28 10.13 1.43 10.75
CA SER A 28 11.09 1.32 9.63
C SER A 28 12.51 1.73 10.00
N ALA A 29 12.68 2.82 10.76
CA ALA A 29 14.00 3.27 11.21
C ALA A 29 14.66 2.30 12.19
N ALA A 30 13.89 1.69 13.10
CA ALA A 30 14.42 0.74 14.07
C ALA A 30 14.87 -0.57 13.41
N VAL A 31 14.16 -1.02 12.37
CA VAL A 31 14.49 -2.26 11.65
C VAL A 31 15.67 -2.07 10.69
N SER A 32 15.71 -0.95 9.97
CA SER A 32 16.72 -0.71 8.93
C SER A 32 17.98 0.00 9.42
N GLY A 33 17.91 0.73 10.54
CA GLY A 33 18.95 1.67 10.97
C GLY A 33 18.99 2.97 10.15
N ILE A 34 18.08 3.17 9.18
CA ILE A 34 18.03 4.34 8.29
C ILE A 34 16.83 5.21 8.68
N PRO A 35 17.01 6.53 8.89
CA PRO A 35 15.92 7.43 9.26
C PRO A 35 14.74 7.40 8.29
N THR A 36 13.53 7.40 8.84
CA THR A 36 12.28 7.54 8.09
C THR A 36 12.16 8.96 7.54
N SER A 37 11.90 9.10 6.23
CA SER A 37 11.70 10.42 5.61
C SER A 37 10.35 11.04 6.02
N GLU A 38 10.20 12.36 5.93
CA GLU A 38 8.94 13.03 6.32
C GLU A 38 7.72 12.53 5.54
N PRO A 39 7.74 12.42 4.19
CA PRO A 39 6.59 11.88 3.46
C PRO A 39 6.25 10.43 3.86
N GLN A 40 7.25 9.65 4.26
CA GLN A 40 7.01 8.30 4.75
C GLN A 40 6.34 8.30 6.13
N LYS A 41 6.72 9.21 7.03
CA LYS A 41 6.08 9.37 8.35
C LYS A 41 4.63 9.81 8.20
N GLU A 42 4.34 10.72 7.27
CA GLU A 42 2.98 11.15 6.96
C GLU A 42 2.13 9.99 6.45
N LEU A 43 2.64 9.21 5.49
CA LEU A 43 1.94 8.01 5.01
C LEU A 43 1.77 6.95 6.11
N THR A 44 2.79 6.73 6.94
CA THR A 44 2.74 5.83 8.10
C THR A 44 1.60 6.23 9.03
N THR A 45 1.50 7.54 9.34
CA THR A 45 0.44 8.09 10.19
C THR A 45 -0.94 7.89 9.56
N LEU A 46 -1.08 8.13 8.25
CA LEU A 46 -2.32 7.87 7.52
C LEU A 46 -2.75 6.40 7.64
N ILE A 47 -1.82 5.47 7.38
CA ILE A 47 -2.07 4.03 7.43
C ILE A 47 -2.46 3.60 8.85
N GLN A 48 -1.73 4.03 9.87
CA GLN A 48 -2.03 3.67 11.27
C GLN A 48 -3.40 4.19 11.72
N ARG A 49 -3.77 5.41 11.34
CA ARG A 49 -5.08 5.98 11.65
C ARG A 49 -6.21 5.23 10.94
N ALA A 50 -6.03 4.88 9.67
CA ALA A 50 -7.00 4.07 8.95
C ALA A 50 -7.12 2.65 9.54
N TRP A 51 -5.99 2.05 9.93
CA TRP A 51 -5.96 0.74 10.59
C TRP A 51 -6.73 0.77 11.91
N PHE A 52 -6.53 1.81 12.71
CA PHE A 52 -7.28 2.03 13.95
C PHE A 52 -8.79 2.21 13.68
N ALA A 53 -9.17 3.04 12.71
CA ALA A 53 -10.58 3.26 12.37
C ALA A 53 -11.28 1.96 11.93
N PHE A 54 -10.59 1.09 11.21
CA PHE A 54 -11.11 -0.25 10.90
C PHE A 54 -11.26 -1.14 12.14
N LEU A 55 -10.30 -1.13 13.06
CA LEU A 55 -10.38 -1.91 14.30
C LEU A 55 -11.52 -1.44 15.21
N ASP A 56 -11.75 -0.13 15.29
CA ASP A 56 -12.83 0.47 16.07
C ASP A 56 -14.21 0.18 15.46
N ASN A 57 -14.33 0.34 14.14
CA ASN A 57 -15.54 0.02 13.39
C ASN A 57 -15.20 -0.66 12.04
N PRO A 58 -15.24 -2.00 11.98
CA PRO A 58 -14.84 -2.73 10.78
C PRO A 58 -15.85 -2.61 9.63
N SER A 59 -17.08 -2.17 9.90
CA SER A 59 -18.11 -2.04 8.88
C SER A 59 -18.02 -0.71 8.13
N THR A 60 -17.82 0.41 8.85
CA THR A 60 -17.89 1.75 8.25
C THR A 60 -16.79 2.71 8.68
N GLY A 61 -15.89 2.34 9.59
CA GLY A 61 -14.87 3.26 10.13
C GLY A 61 -13.95 3.85 9.04
N LEU A 62 -13.65 3.07 8.00
CA LEU A 62 -12.83 3.54 6.88
C LEU A 62 -13.50 4.63 6.03
N SER A 63 -14.84 4.79 6.12
CA SER A 63 -15.54 5.87 5.40
C SER A 63 -15.13 7.27 5.85
N GLU A 64 -14.61 7.41 7.08
CA GLU A 64 -14.05 8.66 7.60
C GLU A 64 -12.81 9.14 6.81
N PHE A 65 -12.13 8.21 6.13
CA PHE A 65 -10.98 8.46 5.26
C PHE A 65 -11.39 8.59 3.79
N GLY A 66 -12.70 8.56 3.49
CA GLY A 66 -13.19 8.48 2.12
C GLY A 66 -12.86 7.14 1.45
N TRP A 67 -12.57 6.09 2.22
CA TRP A 67 -12.24 4.76 1.70
C TRP A 67 -13.53 3.93 1.61
N PRO A 68 -14.02 3.62 0.39
CA PRO A 68 -15.28 2.93 0.21
C PRO A 68 -15.14 1.43 0.50
N MET A 69 -16.28 0.76 0.71
CA MET A 69 -16.34 -0.70 0.66
C MET A 69 -15.88 -1.20 -0.72
N PHE A 70 -15.10 -2.28 -0.73
CA PHE A 70 -14.57 -2.86 -1.96
C PHE A 70 -15.69 -3.29 -2.92
N ASP A 71 -15.56 -2.89 -4.17
CA ASP A 71 -16.41 -3.27 -5.30
C ASP A 71 -15.51 -3.44 -6.53
N PRO A 72 -15.42 -4.67 -7.10
CA PRO A 72 -14.51 -4.98 -8.21
C PRO A 72 -14.79 -4.15 -9.47
N ASN A 73 -15.98 -3.57 -9.60
CA ASN A 73 -16.43 -2.84 -10.78
C ASN A 73 -16.35 -1.30 -10.61
N LYS A 74 -15.85 -0.80 -9.48
CA LYS A 74 -15.76 0.64 -9.17
C LYS A 74 -14.34 1.01 -8.71
N LYS A 75 -14.08 2.32 -8.60
CA LYS A 75 -12.83 2.83 -8.02
C LYS A 75 -12.81 2.63 -6.50
N THR A 76 -12.47 1.43 -6.06
CA THR A 76 -12.47 1.04 -4.65
C THR A 76 -11.15 0.41 -4.19
N LEU A 77 -10.22 0.11 -5.11
CA LEU A 77 -8.88 -0.31 -4.73
C LEU A 77 -8.09 0.91 -4.26
N ILE A 78 -7.52 0.83 -3.06
CA ILE A 78 -6.75 1.92 -2.48
C ILE A 78 -5.27 1.70 -2.79
N ARG A 79 -4.69 2.59 -3.60
CA ARG A 79 -3.25 2.66 -3.82
C ARG A 79 -2.63 3.65 -2.85
N LEU A 80 -1.80 3.16 -1.95
CA LEU A 80 -1.10 3.95 -0.94
C LEU A 80 0.32 4.27 -1.40
N GLY A 81 0.72 5.54 -1.30
CA GLY A 81 2.12 5.94 -1.42
C GLY A 81 2.66 6.04 -2.85
N ASN A 82 1.81 6.25 -3.86
CA ASN A 82 2.27 6.31 -5.25
C ASN A 82 3.32 7.42 -5.43
N ASP A 83 4.40 7.13 -6.17
CA ASP A 83 5.54 8.03 -6.36
C ASP A 83 6.13 8.59 -5.05
N ASN A 84 6.05 7.82 -3.97
CA ASN A 84 6.48 8.20 -2.61
C ASN A 84 5.81 9.47 -2.09
N LYS A 85 4.60 9.77 -2.57
CA LYS A 85 3.75 10.82 -2.00
C LYS A 85 2.99 10.30 -0.79
N PRO A 86 2.74 11.12 0.23
CA PRO A 86 2.04 10.73 1.46
C PRO A 86 0.52 10.65 1.28
N GLU A 87 0.06 10.12 0.15
CA GLU A 87 -1.32 10.19 -0.31
C GLU A 87 -1.86 8.80 -0.68
N TYR A 88 -3.18 8.70 -0.81
CA TYR A 88 -3.86 7.54 -1.36
C TYR A 88 -4.59 7.91 -2.65
N GLU A 89 -4.81 6.91 -3.49
CA GLU A 89 -5.62 7.04 -4.70
C GLU A 89 -6.62 5.89 -4.79
N LEU A 90 -7.82 6.17 -5.32
CA LEU A 90 -8.82 5.14 -5.61
C LEU A 90 -8.75 4.73 -7.08
N LEU A 91 -8.52 3.43 -7.29
CA LEU A 91 -8.33 2.82 -8.61
C LEU A 91 -9.37 1.73 -8.85
N TYR A 92 -9.55 1.37 -10.12
CA TYR A 92 -10.30 0.17 -10.48
C TYR A 92 -9.45 -1.07 -10.13
N PRO A 93 -10.01 -2.06 -9.41
CA PRO A 93 -9.31 -3.31 -9.12
C PRO A 93 -8.79 -4.02 -10.38
N PHE A 94 -9.55 -3.95 -11.49
CA PHE A 94 -9.15 -4.50 -12.78
C PHE A 94 -7.77 -4.01 -13.28
N SER A 95 -7.29 -2.84 -12.86
CA SER A 95 -5.94 -2.37 -13.22
C SER A 95 -4.82 -3.26 -12.69
N TYR A 96 -5.08 -4.10 -11.69
CA TYR A 96 -4.13 -5.05 -11.10
C TYR A 96 -4.55 -6.51 -11.27
N ASP A 97 -5.85 -6.78 -11.35
CA ASP A 97 -6.39 -8.15 -11.43
C ASP A 97 -6.51 -8.69 -12.86
N ALA A 98 -6.36 -7.83 -13.88
CA ALA A 98 -6.48 -8.24 -15.28
C ALA A 98 -5.39 -9.25 -15.68
N PRO A 99 -5.72 -10.26 -16.51
CA PRO A 99 -4.72 -11.14 -17.08
C PRO A 99 -3.74 -10.32 -17.94
N CYS A 100 -2.44 -10.61 -17.81
CA CYS A 100 -1.45 -10.00 -18.69
C CYS A 100 -1.75 -10.39 -20.15
N SER A 101 -1.69 -9.41 -21.05
CA SER A 101 -2.18 -9.53 -22.43
C SER A 101 -1.42 -10.52 -23.32
N ASN A 102 -0.32 -11.15 -22.85
CA ASN A 102 0.52 -12.09 -23.62
C ASN A 102 1.33 -13.04 -22.71
N ILE A 103 0.67 -13.87 -21.88
CA ILE A 103 1.39 -15.00 -21.26
C ILE A 103 1.19 -16.26 -22.10
N THR A 104 2.16 -16.58 -22.96
CA THR A 104 2.31 -17.95 -23.44
C THR A 104 2.87 -18.77 -22.27
N LEU A 105 2.03 -19.56 -21.61
CA LEU A 105 2.47 -20.54 -20.61
C LEU A 105 3.32 -21.59 -21.31
N GLY A 106 4.64 -21.47 -21.21
CA GLY A 106 5.62 -22.29 -21.93
C GLY A 106 5.67 -23.79 -21.55
N SER A 107 4.67 -24.33 -20.86
CA SER A 107 4.63 -25.74 -20.44
C SER A 107 3.43 -26.54 -20.98
N LEU A 108 2.72 -26.02 -22.00
CA LEU A 108 1.67 -26.75 -22.73
C LEU A 108 1.99 -26.82 -24.23
N GLY A 109 3.23 -27.18 -24.54
CA GLY A 109 3.70 -27.47 -25.91
C GLY A 109 4.25 -28.88 -26.00
#